data_AF-A0A1M4MIA0-F1
#
_entry.id   AF-A0A1M4MIA0-F1
#
_cell.length_a   1.000
_cell.length_b   1.000
_cell.length_c   1.000
_cell.angle_alpha   90.00
_cell.angle_beta   90.00
_cell.angle_gamma   90.00
#
_symmetry.space_group_name_H-M   'P 1'
#
loop_
_entity.id
_entity.type
_entity.pdbx_description
1 polymer ?
#
loop_
_entity_poly.entity_id
_entity_poly.type
_entity_poly.pdbx_seq_one_letter_code
_entity_poly.pdbx_strand_id
1 'polypeptide(L)'
;MEPMFSYLSVVIFVLLIVLLPAIFIGVLSLGFYHVFAKAQHVTGKLAPILIGLLLAVLVPVLSFVPLIRPVLPVLNLVIILMGVLTPFMLIRSHFPDQHLSKILFSGSVITVALLLVYGFATAFGDEGTGSPAIQLLTSLPLPEMGFLIMSLIILYLEAALISVVVFGVILVVVIAFRREVQSG
;
A
#
# COMPACT_ATOMS: atom_id res chain seq x y z
N MET A 1 -11.14 -6.36 38.37
CA MET A 1 -10.74 -5.08 37.74
C MET A 1 -9.76 -5.41 36.61
N GLU A 2 -10.25 -5.85 35.45
CA GLU A 2 -9.41 -6.25 34.30
C GLU A 2 -9.90 -5.81 32.89
N PRO A 3 -10.90 -4.94 32.68
CA PRO A 3 -11.19 -4.47 31.31
C PRO A 3 -10.30 -3.29 30.87
N MET A 4 -9.84 -2.43 31.79
CA MET A 4 -9.15 -1.17 31.44
C MET A 4 -7.79 -1.38 30.77
N PHE A 5 -7.02 -2.40 31.16
CA PHE A 5 -5.73 -2.72 30.56
C PHE A 5 -5.88 -3.23 29.12
N SER A 6 -6.95 -3.98 28.82
CA SER A 6 -7.22 -4.50 27.48
C SER A 6 -7.55 -3.37 26.49
N TYR A 7 -8.39 -2.41 26.88
CA TYR A 7 -8.73 -1.26 26.03
C TYR A 7 -7.52 -0.36 25.75
N LEU A 8 -6.67 -0.12 26.76
CA LEU A 8 -5.45 0.69 26.58
C LEU A 8 -4.51 0.04 25.56
N SER A 9 -4.29 -1.27 25.63
CA SER A 9 -3.46 -2.01 24.69
C SER A 9 -4.00 -1.97 23.26
N VAL A 10 -5.32 -2.12 23.08
CA VAL A 10 -5.96 -2.00 21.76
C VAL A 10 -5.82 -0.59 21.19
N VAL A 11 -6.01 0.44 22.01
CA VAL A 11 -5.86 1.84 21.58
C VAL A 11 -4.41 2.12 21.16
N ILE A 12 -3.42 1.68 21.94
CA ILE A 12 -2.00 1.83 21.60
C ILE A 12 -1.68 1.12 20.28
N PHE A 13 -2.19 -0.09 20.09
CA PHE A 13 -2.00 -0.84 18.85
C PHE A 13 -2.58 -0.09 17.64
N VAL A 14 -3.85 0.33 17.71
CA VAL A 14 -4.49 1.06 16.62
C VAL A 14 -3.76 2.36 16.32
N LEU A 15 -3.37 3.11 17.34
CA LEU A 15 -2.76 4.43 17.16
C LEU A 15 -1.32 4.34 16.63
N LEU A 16 -0.46 3.52 17.25
CA LEU A 16 0.98 3.49 16.96
C LEU A 16 1.35 2.49 15.87
N ILE A 17 0.65 1.36 15.77
CA ILE A 17 1.02 0.27 14.86
C ILE A 17 0.26 0.39 13.55
N VAL A 18 -1.00 0.84 13.57
CA VAL A 18 -1.82 0.96 12.35
C VAL A 18 -1.84 2.40 11.83
N LEU A 19 -2.29 3.34 12.66
CA LEU A 19 -2.58 4.69 12.20
C LEU A 19 -1.31 5.50 11.90
N LEU A 20 -0.31 5.44 12.77
CA LEU A 20 0.93 6.20 12.58
C LEU A 20 1.67 5.80 11.28
N PRO A 21 1.91 4.51 10.97
CA PRO A 21 2.52 4.13 9.69
C PRO A 21 1.64 4.46 8.49
N ALA A 22 0.31 4.30 8.62
CA ALA A 22 -0.63 4.63 7.55
C ALA A 22 -0.62 6.13 7.21
N ILE A 23 -0.62 7.01 8.22
CA ILE A 23 -0.48 8.46 8.04
C ILE A 23 0.85 8.79 7.38
N PHE A 24 1.95 8.17 7.84
CA PHE A 24 3.27 8.40 7.28
C PHE A 24 3.33 8.04 5.79
N ILE A 25 2.78 6.88 5.39
CA ILE A 25 2.64 6.51 3.98
C ILE A 25 1.72 7.46 3.22
N GLY A 26 0.63 7.94 3.84
CA GLY A 26 -0.26 8.93 3.23
C GLY A 26 0.49 10.22 2.86
N VAL A 27 1.33 10.72 3.77
CA VAL A 27 2.18 11.91 3.52
C VAL A 27 3.22 11.62 2.44
N LEU A 28 3.89 10.46 2.50
CA LEU A 28 4.85 10.06 1.46
C LEU A 28 4.19 9.92 0.10
N SER A 29 2.96 9.40 0.03
CA SER A 29 2.18 9.25 -1.21
C SER A 29 1.94 10.60 -1.87
N LEU A 30 1.62 11.62 -1.08
CA LEU A 30 1.51 12.99 -1.59
C LEU A 30 2.84 13.48 -2.17
N GLY A 31 3.95 13.28 -1.44
CA GLY A 31 5.28 13.71 -1.90
C GLY A 31 5.66 13.05 -3.23
N PHE A 32 5.57 11.73 -3.30
CA PHE A 32 5.87 10.97 -4.52
C PHE A 32 4.90 11.30 -5.65
N TYR A 33 3.62 11.51 -5.36
CA TYR A 33 2.66 11.95 -6.37
C TYR A 33 3.07 13.28 -7.00
N HIS A 34 3.53 14.28 -6.23
CA HIS A 34 3.98 15.55 -6.78
C HIS A 34 5.22 15.37 -7.67
N VAL A 35 6.16 14.51 -7.26
CA VAL A 35 7.35 14.18 -8.07
C VAL A 35 6.92 13.51 -9.39
N PHE A 36 6.06 12.51 -9.32
CA PHE A 36 5.58 11.80 -10.51
C PHE A 36 4.71 12.68 -11.41
N ALA A 37 3.85 13.53 -10.85
CA ALA A 37 3.04 14.47 -11.60
C ALA A 37 3.91 15.47 -12.37
N LYS A 38 4.99 15.95 -11.74
CA LYS A 38 5.98 16.84 -12.39
C LYS A 38 6.79 16.13 -13.47
N ALA A 39 7.17 14.88 -13.22
CA ALA A 39 7.96 14.06 -14.14
C ALA A 39 7.13 13.35 -15.22
N GLN A 40 5.79 13.49 -15.19
CA GLN A 40 4.88 12.66 -15.95
C GLN A 40 5.06 12.73 -17.46
N HIS A 41 5.47 13.88 -17.99
CA HIS A 41 5.79 14.02 -19.41
C HIS A 41 6.92 13.08 -19.87
N VAL A 42 7.78 12.65 -18.93
CA VAL A 42 8.93 11.79 -19.18
C VAL A 42 8.63 10.34 -18.78
N THR A 43 7.95 10.12 -17.65
CA THR A 43 7.82 8.79 -17.04
C THR A 43 6.48 8.09 -17.31
N GLY A 44 5.47 8.83 -17.79
CA GLY A 44 4.15 8.27 -18.11
C GLY A 44 3.34 7.81 -16.89
N LYS A 45 2.09 7.38 -17.11
CA LYS A 45 1.16 6.95 -16.03
C LYS A 45 1.55 5.61 -15.37
N LEU A 46 2.44 4.85 -16.00
CA LEU A 46 2.86 3.51 -15.55
C LEU A 46 4.15 3.52 -14.71
N ALA A 47 4.72 4.70 -14.44
CA ALA A 47 5.95 4.84 -13.66
C ALA A 47 5.89 4.13 -12.29
N PRO A 48 4.79 4.20 -11.51
CA PRO A 48 4.71 3.49 -10.24
C PRO A 48 4.80 1.97 -10.40
N ILE A 49 4.24 1.41 -11.48
CA ILE A 49 4.28 -0.03 -11.77
C ILE A 49 5.72 -0.47 -12.05
N LEU A 50 6.40 0.24 -12.95
CA LEU A 50 7.77 -0.07 -13.33
C LEU A 50 8.71 0.00 -12.12
N ILE A 51 8.58 1.05 -11.29
CA ILE A 51 9.42 1.24 -10.11
C ILE A 51 9.11 0.21 -9.04
N GLY A 52 7.83 -0.09 -8.78
CA GLY A 52 7.43 -1.10 -7.79
C GLY A 52 7.96 -2.49 -8.14
N LEU A 53 7.79 -2.91 -9.39
CA LEU A 53 8.29 -4.22 -9.87
C LEU A 53 9.82 -4.27 -9.92
N LEU A 54 10.48 -3.20 -10.37
CA LEU A 54 11.94 -3.12 -10.38
C LEU A 54 12.50 -3.25 -8.95
N LEU A 55 11.90 -2.54 -7.98
CA LEU A 55 12.27 -2.65 -6.57
C LEU A 55 12.01 -4.05 -6.02
N ALA A 56 10.89 -4.70 -6.36
CA ALA A 56 10.61 -6.05 -5.90
C ALA A 56 11.69 -7.07 -6.32
N VAL A 57 12.31 -6.87 -7.49
CA VAL A 57 13.42 -7.70 -7.96
C VAL A 57 14.76 -7.26 -7.37
N LEU A 58 14.99 -5.95 -7.23
CA LEU A 58 16.28 -5.40 -6.80
C LEU A 58 16.51 -5.50 -5.30
N VAL A 59 15.49 -5.31 -4.47
CA VAL A 59 15.60 -5.31 -3.00
C VAL A 59 16.19 -6.62 -2.45
N PRO A 60 15.76 -7.82 -2.90
CA PRO A 60 16.37 -9.08 -2.47
C PRO A 60 17.86 -9.16 -2.81
N VAL A 61 18.26 -8.64 -3.98
CA VAL A 61 19.68 -8.58 -4.38
C VAL A 61 20.47 -7.61 -3.50
N LEU A 62 19.88 -6.46 -3.17
CA LEU A 62 20.51 -5.48 -2.28
C LEU A 62 20.62 -5.97 -0.82
N SER A 63 19.86 -7.00 -0.42
CA SER A 63 19.90 -7.56 0.93
C SER A 63 21.24 -8.21 1.30
N PHE A 64 22.02 -8.61 0.28
CA PHE A 64 23.38 -9.11 0.43
C PHE A 64 24.41 -8.01 0.72
N VAL A 65 24.07 -6.74 0.50
CA VAL A 65 24.95 -5.60 0.77
C VAL A 65 24.76 -5.14 2.22
N PRO A 66 25.75 -5.31 3.12
CA PRO A 66 25.57 -5.02 4.54
C PRO A 66 25.19 -3.56 4.83
N LEU A 67 25.70 -2.63 4.02
CA LEU A 67 25.44 -1.20 4.15
C LEU A 67 23.97 -0.84 3.87
N ILE A 68 23.29 -1.60 3.01
CA ILE A 68 21.90 -1.33 2.59
C ILE A 68 20.90 -2.03 3.52
N ARG A 69 21.34 -3.07 4.25
CA ARG A 69 20.51 -3.87 5.16
C ARG A 69 19.61 -3.03 6.11
N PRO A 70 20.09 -1.93 6.73
CA PRO A 70 19.27 -1.10 7.61
C PRO A 70 18.12 -0.37 6.90
N VAL A 71 18.22 -0.20 5.57
CA VAL A 71 17.27 0.58 4.76
C VAL A 71 16.26 -0.33 4.05
N LEU A 72 16.41 -1.67 4.08
CA LEU A 72 15.44 -2.60 3.47
C LEU A 72 13.99 -2.38 3.92
N PRO A 73 13.69 -2.13 5.20
CA PRO A 73 12.31 -1.84 5.62
C PRO A 73 11.74 -0.62 4.89
N VAL A 74 12.56 0.40 4.67
CA VAL A 74 12.16 1.60 3.92
C VAL A 74 11.89 1.26 2.46
N LEU A 75 12.71 0.41 1.84
CA LEU A 75 12.49 -0.03 0.45
C LEU A 75 11.19 -0.83 0.31
N ASN A 76 10.85 -1.67 1.30
CA ASN A 76 9.56 -2.38 1.33
C ASN A 76 8.38 -1.41 1.44
N LEU A 77 8.52 -0.34 2.26
CA LEU A 77 7.50 0.72 2.32
C LEU A 77 7.35 1.44 0.99
N VAL A 78 8.44 1.66 0.24
CA VAL A 78 8.37 2.24 -1.10
C VAL A 78 7.67 1.29 -2.09
N ILE A 79 7.86 -0.02 -1.98
CA ILE A 79 7.12 -0.99 -2.81
C ILE A 79 5.60 -0.89 -2.55
N ILE A 80 5.19 -0.85 -1.27
CA ILE A 80 3.78 -0.65 -0.89
C ILE A 80 3.26 0.68 -1.46
N LEU A 81 4.03 1.76 -1.30
CA LEU A 81 3.72 3.09 -1.80
C LEU A 81 3.46 3.08 -3.31
N MET A 82 4.30 2.40 -4.09
CA MET A 82 4.12 2.25 -5.53
C MET A 82 2.85 1.47 -5.86
N GLY A 83 2.54 0.44 -5.07
CA GLY A 83 1.27 -0.29 -5.15
C GLY A 83 0.07 0.65 -4.99
N VAL A 84 0.09 1.54 -4.00
CA VAL A 84 -0.97 2.53 -3.77
C VAL A 84 -1.08 3.56 -4.89
N LEU A 85 0.06 4.09 -5.35
CA LEU A 85 0.09 5.12 -6.38
C LEU A 85 -0.35 4.60 -7.75
N THR A 86 -0.16 3.31 -8.03
CA THR A 86 -0.51 2.68 -9.31
C THR A 86 -1.96 2.93 -9.72
N PRO A 87 -2.99 2.48 -8.97
CA PRO A 87 -4.38 2.72 -9.33
C PRO A 87 -4.74 4.21 -9.30
N PHE A 88 -4.21 4.96 -8.32
CA PHE A 88 -4.49 6.38 -8.23
C PHE A 88 -4.04 7.14 -9.48
N MET A 89 -2.82 6.90 -9.98
CA MET A 89 -2.30 7.54 -11.18
C MET A 89 -3.12 7.21 -12.44
N LEU A 90 -3.70 6.01 -12.50
CA LEU A 90 -4.55 5.59 -13.60
C LEU A 90 -5.90 6.32 -13.59
N ILE A 91 -6.52 6.47 -12.42
CA ILE A 91 -7.87 7.02 -12.31
C ILE A 91 -7.93 8.51 -12.01
N ARG A 92 -6.81 9.16 -11.65
CA ARG A 92 -6.77 10.56 -11.20
C ARG A 92 -7.50 11.55 -12.12
N SER A 93 -7.55 11.30 -13.43
CA SER A 93 -8.24 12.18 -14.39
C SER A 93 -9.75 12.25 -14.19
N HIS A 94 -10.33 11.33 -13.41
CA HIS A 94 -11.76 11.32 -13.09
C HIS A 94 -12.08 12.15 -11.85
N PHE A 95 -11.08 12.55 -11.05
CA PHE A 95 -11.29 13.32 -9.85
C PHE A 95 -11.13 14.82 -10.10
N PRO A 96 -11.84 15.68 -9.35
CA PRO A 96 -11.57 17.11 -9.34
C PRO A 96 -10.15 17.39 -8.83
N ASP A 97 -9.41 18.23 -9.56
CA ASP A 97 -8.05 18.63 -9.20
C ASP A 97 -7.93 19.18 -7.77
N GLN A 98 -8.94 19.93 -7.32
CA GLN A 98 -9.01 20.54 -5.98
C GLN A 98 -9.03 19.53 -4.83
N HIS A 99 -9.39 18.26 -5.10
CA HIS A 99 -9.50 17.22 -4.07
C HIS A 99 -8.53 16.06 -4.27
N LEU A 100 -7.71 16.07 -5.32
CA LEU A 100 -6.77 14.98 -5.62
C LEU A 100 -5.87 14.65 -4.43
N SER A 101 -5.28 15.65 -3.78
CA SER A 101 -4.40 15.44 -2.63
C SER A 101 -5.15 14.83 -1.44
N LYS A 102 -6.40 15.26 -1.19
CA LYS A 102 -7.22 14.72 -0.08
C LYS A 102 -7.60 13.27 -0.36
N ILE A 103 -8.03 12.98 -1.59
CA ILE A 103 -8.42 11.64 -2.04
C ILE A 103 -7.22 10.69 -1.99
N LEU A 104 -6.06 11.12 -2.50
CA LEU A 104 -4.83 10.35 -2.43
C LEU A 104 -4.45 10.06 -0.99
N PHE A 105 -4.42 11.09 -0.14
CA PHE A 105 -4.06 10.93 1.27
C PHE A 105 -4.99 9.94 1.98
N SER A 106 -6.31 10.15 1.91
CA SER A 106 -7.26 9.27 2.59
C SER A 106 -7.25 7.84 2.04
N GLY A 107 -7.22 7.68 0.72
CA GLY A 107 -7.15 6.36 0.09
C GLY A 107 -5.86 5.61 0.42
N SER A 108 -4.74 6.32 0.53
CA SER A 108 -3.46 5.74 0.94
C SER A 108 -3.50 5.29 2.40
N VAL A 109 -3.98 6.14 3.31
CA VAL A 109 -4.11 5.82 4.73
C VAL A 109 -5.02 4.60 4.93
N ILE A 110 -6.18 4.57 4.26
CA ILE A 110 -7.13 3.44 4.36
C ILE A 110 -6.49 2.15 3.81
N THR A 111 -5.85 2.20 2.63
CA THR A 111 -5.21 1.02 2.05
C THR A 111 -4.16 0.44 3.00
N VAL A 112 -3.26 1.28 3.52
CA VAL A 112 -2.18 0.82 4.38
C VAL A 112 -2.71 0.31 5.72
N ALA A 113 -3.71 0.99 6.29
CA ALA A 113 -4.37 0.51 7.50
C ALA A 113 -4.98 -0.88 7.29
N LEU A 114 -5.70 -1.10 6.17
CA LEU A 114 -6.23 -2.42 5.82
C LEU A 114 -5.14 -3.46 5.64
N LEU A 115 -4.05 -3.11 4.95
CA LEU A 115 -2.93 -4.03 4.72
C LEU A 115 -2.22 -4.41 6.03
N LEU A 116 -2.07 -3.47 6.97
CA LEU A 116 -1.50 -3.73 8.29
C LEU A 116 -2.42 -4.58 9.18
N VAL A 117 -3.72 -4.27 9.19
CA VAL A 117 -4.71 -5.07 9.93
C VAL A 117 -4.80 -6.47 9.38
N TYR A 118 -4.82 -6.62 8.05
CA TYR A 118 -4.82 -7.91 7.37
C TYR A 118 -3.52 -8.69 7.68
N GLY A 119 -2.36 -8.06 7.50
CA GLY A 119 -1.06 -8.65 7.81
C GLY A 119 -0.97 -9.12 9.27
N PHE A 120 -1.44 -8.28 10.21
CA PHE A 120 -1.48 -8.64 11.63
C PHE A 120 -2.42 -9.84 11.88
N ALA A 121 -3.63 -9.82 11.31
CA ALA A 121 -4.57 -10.94 11.43
C ALA A 121 -4.00 -12.25 10.87
N THR A 122 -3.24 -12.19 9.76
CA THR A 122 -2.60 -13.39 9.19
C THR A 122 -1.37 -13.86 9.97
N ALA A 123 -0.65 -12.95 10.64
CA ALA A 123 0.56 -13.28 11.40
C ALA A 123 0.26 -13.83 12.81
N PHE A 124 -0.87 -13.41 13.40
CA PHE A 124 -1.25 -13.76 14.77
C PHE A 124 -2.58 -14.54 14.88
N GLY A 125 -3.20 -14.87 13.74
CA GLY A 125 -4.36 -15.76 13.69
C GLY A 125 -3.97 -17.23 13.88
N ASP A 126 -4.95 -18.08 14.19
CA ASP A 126 -4.75 -19.52 14.41
C ASP A 126 -3.96 -20.18 13.26
N GLU A 127 -3.13 -21.16 13.64
CA GLU A 127 -2.19 -21.87 12.76
C GLU A 127 -2.88 -22.41 11.49
N GLY A 128 -2.72 -21.71 10.35
CA GLY A 128 -3.21 -22.18 9.05
C GLY A 128 -3.83 -21.11 8.14
N THR A 129 -4.09 -19.90 8.64
CA THR A 129 -4.65 -18.80 7.82
C THR A 129 -3.60 -17.79 7.35
N GLY A 130 -2.43 -18.25 6.90
CA GLY A 130 -1.50 -17.38 6.16
C GLY A 130 -2.18 -16.82 4.90
N SER A 131 -1.75 -15.65 4.39
CA SER A 131 -2.25 -15.10 3.11
C SER A 131 -2.27 -16.23 2.06
N PRO A 132 -3.39 -16.47 1.34
CA PRO A 132 -3.48 -17.53 0.33
C PRO A 132 -2.35 -17.45 -0.71
N ALA A 133 -1.87 -16.23 -0.98
CA ALA A 133 -0.75 -15.97 -1.86
C ALA A 133 0.58 -16.48 -1.27
N ILE A 134 0.81 -16.30 0.04
CA ILE A 134 1.98 -16.83 0.74
C ILE A 134 1.92 -18.36 0.83
N GLN A 135 0.75 -18.94 1.09
CA GLN A 135 0.57 -20.40 1.08
C GLN A 135 0.87 -21.01 -0.30
N LEU A 136 0.47 -20.32 -1.37
CA LEU A 136 0.79 -20.74 -2.73
C LEU A 136 2.30 -20.62 -2.99
N LEU A 137 2.98 -19.56 -2.53
CA LEU A 137 4.43 -19.45 -2.65
C LEU A 137 5.19 -20.54 -1.91
N THR A 138 4.78 -20.89 -0.70
CA THR A 138 5.44 -21.95 0.08
C THR A 138 5.20 -23.34 -0.50
N SER A 139 4.14 -23.53 -1.30
CA SER A 139 3.86 -24.79 -2.00
C SER A 139 4.71 -25.02 -3.25
N LEU A 140 5.32 -23.96 -3.79
CA LEU A 140 6.11 -24.01 -5.02
C LEU A 140 7.59 -24.30 -4.68
N PRO A 141 8.31 -25.13 -5.47
CA PRO A 141 9.73 -25.39 -5.27
C PRO A 141 10.57 -24.21 -5.79
N LEU A 142 10.49 -23.06 -5.12
CA LEU A 142 11.29 -21.88 -5.47
C LEU A 142 12.67 -21.93 -4.79
N PRO A 143 13.75 -21.53 -5.49
CA PRO A 143 15.00 -21.19 -4.82
C PRO A 143 14.78 -20.00 -3.88
N GLU A 144 15.57 -19.88 -2.81
CA GLU A 144 15.41 -18.84 -1.77
C GLU A 144 15.26 -17.42 -2.34
N MET A 145 16.08 -17.07 -3.34
CA MET A 145 15.99 -15.78 -4.01
C MET A 145 14.68 -15.59 -4.80
N GLY A 146 14.20 -16.65 -5.45
CA GLY A 146 12.91 -16.65 -6.12
C GLY A 146 11.76 -16.42 -5.14
N PHE A 147 11.82 -17.04 -3.97
CA PHE A 147 10.83 -16.85 -2.91
C PHE A 147 10.79 -15.40 -2.41
N LEU A 148 11.94 -14.77 -2.17
CA LEU A 148 12.02 -13.37 -1.73
C LEU A 148 11.47 -12.39 -2.77
N ILE A 149 11.84 -12.57 -4.04
CA ILE A 149 11.34 -11.74 -5.15
C ILE A 149 9.82 -11.88 -5.26
N MET A 150 9.32 -13.12 -5.29
CA MET A 150 7.89 -13.37 -5.40
C MET A 150 7.11 -12.82 -4.22
N SER A 151 7.66 -12.88 -3.00
CA SER A 151 7.05 -12.29 -1.81
C SER A 151 6.89 -10.78 -1.93
N LEU A 152 7.89 -10.07 -2.46
CA LEU A 152 7.81 -8.62 -2.69
C LEU A 152 6.89 -8.25 -3.84
N ILE A 153 6.81 -9.07 -4.89
CA ILE A 153 5.82 -8.90 -5.97
C ILE A 153 4.41 -9.05 -5.42
N ILE A 154 4.17 -10.05 -4.56
CA ILE A 154 2.87 -10.24 -3.90
C ILE A 154 2.55 -9.07 -2.99
N LEU A 155 3.52 -8.58 -2.21
CA LEU A 155 3.33 -7.37 -1.39
C LEU A 155 2.91 -6.15 -2.22
N TYR A 156 3.56 -5.93 -3.37
CA TYR A 156 3.16 -4.88 -4.32
C TYR A 156 1.73 -5.09 -4.84
N LEU A 157 1.40 -6.32 -5.26
CA LEU A 157 0.09 -6.66 -5.81
C LEU A 157 -1.03 -6.54 -4.77
N GLU A 158 -0.82 -7.00 -3.54
CA GLU A 158 -1.78 -6.85 -2.45
C GLU A 158 -2.08 -5.37 -2.19
N ALA A 159 -1.03 -4.53 -2.09
CA ALA A 159 -1.20 -3.09 -1.94
C ALA A 159 -1.98 -2.48 -3.12
N ALA A 160 -1.62 -2.85 -4.36
CA ALA A 160 -2.30 -2.36 -5.56
C ALA A 160 -3.77 -2.78 -5.61
N LEU A 161 -4.09 -4.04 -5.31
CA LEU A 161 -5.46 -4.57 -5.35
C LEU A 161 -6.33 -3.93 -4.27
N ILE A 162 -5.84 -3.82 -3.03
CA ILE A 162 -6.57 -3.13 -1.96
C ILE A 162 -6.80 -1.67 -2.37
N SER A 163 -5.79 -1.00 -2.93
CA SER A 163 -5.95 0.37 -3.41
C SER A 163 -6.93 0.49 -4.56
N VAL A 164 -6.99 -0.46 -5.50
CA VAL A 164 -8.01 -0.47 -6.56
C VAL A 164 -9.41 -0.47 -5.95
N VAL A 165 -9.65 -1.31 -4.94
CA VAL A 165 -10.95 -1.37 -4.26
C VAL A 165 -11.24 -0.06 -3.52
N VAL A 166 -10.30 0.43 -2.73
CA VAL A 166 -10.46 1.67 -1.93
C VAL A 166 -10.72 2.88 -2.83
N PHE A 167 -9.87 3.09 -3.84
CA PHE A 167 -10.04 4.21 -4.77
C PHE A 167 -11.26 4.04 -5.69
N GLY A 168 -11.63 2.81 -6.04
CA GLY A 168 -12.87 2.51 -6.76
C GLY A 168 -14.10 2.91 -5.97
N VAL A 169 -14.17 2.57 -4.68
CA VAL A 169 -15.26 3.01 -3.78
C VAL A 169 -15.29 4.54 -3.68
N ILE A 170 -14.14 5.18 -3.46
CA ILE A 170 -14.07 6.65 -3.42
C ILE A 170 -14.56 7.27 -4.74
N LEU A 171 -14.19 6.69 -5.88
CA LEU A 171 -14.63 7.14 -7.20
C LEU A 171 -16.15 7.06 -7.35
N VAL A 172 -16.76 5.93 -6.98
CA VAL A 172 -18.21 5.75 -7.02
C VAL A 172 -18.92 6.78 -6.15
N VAL A 173 -18.43 7.01 -4.94
CA VAL A 173 -18.98 8.03 -4.02
C VAL A 173 -18.89 9.43 -4.63
N VAL A 174 -17.73 9.80 -5.18
CA VAL A 174 -17.54 11.12 -5.82
C VAL A 174 -18.48 11.32 -7.01
N ILE A 175 -18.69 10.28 -7.83
CA ILE A 175 -19.60 10.34 -8.99
C ILE A 175 -21.05 10.49 -8.53
N ALA A 176 -21.48 9.72 -7.53
CA ALA A 176 -22.84 9.77 -7.01
C ALA A 176 -23.19 11.18 -6.47
N PHE A 177 -22.32 11.75 -5.62
CA PHE A 177 -22.53 13.08 -5.07
C PHE A 177 -22.53 14.19 -6.14
N ARG A 178 -21.67 14.08 -7.16
CA ARG A 178 -21.70 15.05 -8.28
C ARG A 178 -23.02 15.03 -9.03
N ARG A 179 -23.61 13.84 -9.21
CA ARG A 179 -24.88 13.68 -9.91
C ARG A 179 -26.03 14.30 -9.13
N GLU A 180 -26.08 14.11 -7.82
CA GLU A 180 -27.10 14.71 -6.95
C GLU A 180 -27.06 16.24 -7.00
N VAL A 181 -25.87 16.84 -6.88
CA VAL A 181 -25.67 18.30 -6.92
C VAL A 181 -26.04 18.92 -8.28
N GLN A 182 -25.99 18.16 -9.38
CA GLN A 182 -26.41 18.63 -10.70
C GLN A 182 -27.90 18.41 -10.99
N SER A 183 -28.59 17.60 -10.19
CA SER A 183 -30.01 17.25 -10.38
C SER A 183 -30.97 17.96 -9.44
N GLY A 184 -30.47 18.71 -8.45
CA GLY A 184 -31.25 19.56 -7.54
C GLY A 184 -31.05 21.03 -7.84
#